data_AF-A0A182RZA5-F1
#
_entry.id   AF-A0A182RZA5-F1
#
_cell.length_a   1.000
_cell.length_b   1.000
_cell.length_c   1.000
_cell.angle_alpha   90.00
_cell.angle_beta   90.00
_cell.angle_gamma   90.00
#
_symmetry.space_group_name_H-M   'P 1'
#
loop_
_entity.id
_entity.type
_entity.pdbx_description
1 polymer ?
#
loop_
_entity_poly.entity_id
_entity_poly.type
_entity_poly.pdbx_seq_one_letter_code
_entity_poly.pdbx_strand_id
1 'polypeptide(L)'
;MNENERNESKEYFSRKTNIEDITMCVDGTHIKIKKPLHRPLLYLNRKHCYSLNVMLVCDHKYRIRAINARFPGSNHDAHVWKVKLFVTGDAGYPSEPWLIRPHRNPGRGSEEASFNTLLSSGRIIVEMTIAILKSRFRCLNGGDGCLNYTPKKCAAIINVCRALHNVCIEHNIEGQQVFDDIMLSAQAT
;
A
#
# COMPACT_ATOMS: atom_id res chain seq x y z
N MET A 1 0.36 17.88 -0.30
CA MET A 1 1.80 17.83 0.02
C MET A 1 2.33 19.17 -0.39
N ASN A 2 2.91 19.94 0.53
CA ASN A 2 3.52 21.21 0.18
C ASN A 2 4.90 20.97 -0.48
N GLU A 3 5.53 22.04 -0.98
CA GLU A 3 6.80 21.95 -1.71
C GLU A 3 7.93 21.37 -0.84
N ASN A 4 7.99 21.77 0.43
CA ASN A 4 9.01 21.30 1.36
C ASN A 4 8.86 19.79 1.64
N GLU A 5 7.64 19.32 1.96
CA GLU A 5 7.33 17.90 2.13
C GLU A 5 7.67 17.08 0.88
N ARG A 6 7.44 17.66 -0.31
CA ARG A 6 7.76 17.01 -1.58
C ARG A 6 9.26 16.82 -1.72
N ASN A 7 10.06 17.85 -1.43
CA ASN A 7 11.51 17.79 -1.54
C ASN A 7 12.13 16.81 -0.53
N GLU A 8 11.67 16.82 0.72
CA GLU A 8 12.06 15.83 1.74
C GLU A 8 11.77 14.39 1.26
N SER A 9 10.61 14.19 0.62
CA SER A 9 10.24 12.89 0.06
C SER A 9 11.16 12.46 -1.08
N LYS A 10 11.46 13.39 -2.01
CA LYS A 10 12.40 13.12 -3.12
C LYS A 10 13.77 12.71 -2.61
N GLU A 11 14.30 13.46 -1.64
CA GLU A 11 15.60 13.16 -1.03
C GLU A 11 15.60 11.81 -0.30
N TYR A 12 14.51 11.45 0.37
CA TYR A 12 14.38 10.14 1.01
C TYR A 12 14.45 9.01 -0.02
N PHE A 13 13.64 9.08 -1.09
CA PHE A 13 13.57 8.02 -2.09
C PHE A 13 14.84 7.96 -2.94
N SER A 14 15.38 9.10 -3.38
CA SER A 14 16.64 9.16 -4.12
C SER A 14 17.77 8.48 -3.36
N ARG A 15 17.90 8.74 -2.05
CA ARG A 15 18.90 8.06 -1.19
C ARG A 15 18.71 6.54 -1.08
N LYS A 16 17.48 6.03 -1.23
CA LYS A 16 17.17 4.59 -1.09
C LYS A 16 17.27 3.82 -2.40
N THR A 17 16.79 4.43 -3.48
CA THR A 17 16.60 3.76 -4.78
C THR A 17 17.62 4.19 -5.82
N ASN A 18 18.36 5.29 -5.58
CA ASN A 18 19.17 5.99 -6.58
C ASN A 18 18.36 6.46 -7.81
N ILE A 19 17.05 6.68 -7.62
CA ILE A 19 16.15 7.18 -8.66
C ILE A 19 15.59 8.53 -8.22
N GLU A 20 15.76 9.52 -9.07
CA GLU A 20 15.28 10.88 -8.82
C GLU A 20 13.75 11.00 -8.94
N ASP A 21 13.22 12.07 -8.38
CA ASP A 21 11.80 12.48 -8.47
C ASP A 21 10.73 11.54 -7.91
N ILE A 22 11.09 10.36 -7.38
CA ILE A 22 10.15 9.54 -6.63
C ILE A 22 9.72 10.29 -5.38
N THR A 23 8.42 10.48 -5.20
CA THR A 23 7.88 11.21 -4.03
C THR A 23 7.03 10.33 -3.14
N MET A 24 6.50 9.22 -3.63
CA MET A 24 5.54 8.37 -2.93
C MET A 24 5.59 6.95 -3.49
N CYS A 25 5.04 6.01 -2.72
CA CYS A 25 4.91 4.62 -3.13
C CYS A 25 3.43 4.23 -3.14
N VAL A 26 3.04 3.35 -4.07
CA VAL A 26 1.69 2.77 -4.13
C VAL A 26 1.76 1.26 -3.96
N ASP A 27 0.82 0.71 -3.20
CA ASP A 27 0.62 -0.74 -3.12
C ASP A 27 -0.83 -1.13 -2.84
N GLY A 28 -1.16 -2.36 -3.21
CA GLY A 28 -2.48 -2.96 -3.04
C GLY A 28 -2.57 -3.80 -1.78
N THR A 29 -3.74 -3.85 -1.16
CA THR A 29 -4.00 -4.73 -0.02
C THR A 29 -5.43 -5.20 0.05
N HIS A 30 -5.62 -6.48 0.35
CA HIS A 30 -6.95 -7.04 0.56
C HIS A 30 -7.43 -6.82 1.99
N ILE A 31 -8.64 -6.27 2.13
CA ILE A 31 -9.38 -6.16 3.40
C ILE A 31 -10.55 -7.13 3.37
N LYS A 32 -10.59 -8.07 4.33
CA LYS A 32 -11.65 -9.08 4.41
C LYS A 32 -12.99 -8.43 4.72
N ILE A 33 -14.02 -8.88 4.01
CA ILE A 33 -15.41 -8.46 4.23
C ILE A 33 -16.31 -9.69 4.34
N LYS A 34 -17.48 -9.52 4.98
CA LYS A 34 -18.53 -10.54 4.92
C LYS A 34 -18.96 -10.77 3.47
N LYS A 35 -19.30 -12.01 3.12
CA LYS A 35 -19.87 -12.39 1.83
C LYS A 35 -20.98 -11.41 1.43
N PRO A 36 -20.83 -10.66 0.33
CA PRO A 36 -21.87 -9.74 -0.12
C PRO A 36 -23.12 -10.48 -0.58
N LEU A 37 -24.29 -9.89 -0.34
CA LEU A 37 -25.57 -10.46 -0.80
C LEU A 37 -25.71 -10.36 -2.34
N HIS A 38 -25.22 -9.26 -2.92
CA HIS A 38 -25.28 -9.02 -4.36
C HIS A 38 -23.92 -9.25 -5.02
N ARG A 39 -23.91 -10.06 -6.09
CA ARG A 39 -22.72 -10.40 -6.89
C ARG A 39 -21.49 -10.80 -6.04
N PRO A 40 -21.61 -11.79 -5.13
CA PRO A 40 -20.52 -12.18 -4.22
C PRO A 40 -19.23 -12.58 -4.93
N LEU A 41 -19.32 -13.17 -6.12
CA LEU A 41 -18.16 -13.63 -6.90
C LEU A 41 -17.21 -12.50 -7.29
N LEU A 42 -17.70 -11.26 -7.44
CA LEU A 42 -16.84 -10.10 -7.69
C LEU A 42 -15.89 -9.83 -6.51
N TYR A 43 -16.27 -10.21 -5.31
CA TYR A 43 -15.49 -9.92 -4.11
C TYR A 43 -14.55 -11.07 -3.73
N LEU A 44 -14.63 -12.20 -4.45
CA LEU A 44 -13.78 -13.35 -4.19
C LEU A 44 -12.38 -13.11 -4.76
N ASN A 45 -11.38 -13.11 -3.89
CA ASN A 45 -9.98 -12.95 -4.31
C ASN A 45 -9.32 -14.29 -4.65
N ARG A 46 -8.05 -14.23 -5.09
CA ARG A 46 -7.23 -15.40 -5.43
C ARG A 46 -6.98 -16.36 -4.26
N LYS A 47 -7.17 -15.91 -3.01
CA LYS A 47 -7.06 -16.72 -1.78
C LYS A 47 -8.42 -17.26 -1.32
N HIS A 48 -9.42 -17.29 -2.21
CA HIS A 48 -10.79 -17.74 -1.93
C HIS A 48 -11.47 -17.03 -0.74
N CYS A 49 -11.09 -15.78 -0.47
CA CYS A 49 -11.70 -14.95 0.57
C CYS A 49 -12.48 -13.78 -0.04
N TYR A 50 -13.61 -13.42 0.55
CA TYR A 50 -14.32 -12.19 0.18
C TYR A 50 -13.57 -10.96 0.71
N SER A 51 -13.23 -10.04 -0.18
CA SER A 51 -12.46 -8.86 0.19
C SER A 51 -12.76 -7.66 -0.70
N LEU A 52 -12.38 -6.48 -0.20
CA LEU A 52 -12.12 -5.31 -1.03
C LEU A 52 -10.64 -5.30 -1.39
N ASN A 53 -10.32 -5.03 -2.65
CA ASN A 53 -8.97 -4.66 -3.06
C ASN A 53 -8.79 -3.16 -2.82
N VAL A 54 -7.93 -2.83 -1.86
CA VAL A 54 -7.69 -1.46 -1.40
C VAL A 54 -6.32 -1.01 -1.85
N MET A 55 -6.27 0.09 -2.57
CA MET A 55 -5.01 0.68 -3.02
C MET A 55 -4.64 1.85 -2.14
N LEU A 56 -3.38 1.94 -1.75
CA LEU A 56 -2.88 2.95 -0.83
C LEU A 56 -1.63 3.61 -1.41
N VAL A 57 -1.56 4.93 -1.30
CA VAL A 57 -0.36 5.72 -1.62
C VAL A 57 0.16 6.35 -0.34
N CYS A 58 1.45 6.18 -0.05
CA CYS A 58 2.09 6.79 1.12
C CYS A 58 3.33 7.62 0.74
N ASP A 59 3.67 8.56 1.62
CA ASP A 59 4.92 9.33 1.55
C ASP A 59 6.02 8.71 2.44
N HIS A 60 7.19 9.37 2.46
CA HIS A 60 8.35 8.97 3.25
C HIS A 60 8.15 8.99 4.78
N LYS A 61 7.02 9.51 5.29
CA LYS A 61 6.68 9.57 6.72
C LYS A 61 5.53 8.63 7.08
N TYR A 62 5.26 7.62 6.26
CA TYR A 62 4.14 6.67 6.43
C TYR A 62 2.75 7.33 6.40
N ARG A 63 2.62 8.57 5.92
CA ARG A 63 1.32 9.23 5.80
C ARG A 63 0.61 8.75 4.56
N ILE A 64 -0.65 8.39 4.71
CA ILE A 64 -1.47 7.90 3.60
C ILE A 64 -2.02 9.09 2.82
N ARG A 65 -1.44 9.33 1.64
CA ARG A 65 -1.77 10.46 0.76
C ARG A 65 -3.03 10.21 -0.05
N ALA A 66 -3.25 8.98 -0.47
CA ALA A 66 -4.46 8.55 -1.16
C ALA A 66 -4.81 7.11 -0.78
N ILE A 67 -6.11 6.80 -0.78
CA ILE A 67 -6.60 5.44 -0.60
C ILE A 67 -7.83 5.22 -1.48
N ASN A 68 -7.94 4.05 -2.09
CA ASN A 68 -9.08 3.66 -2.91
C ASN A 68 -9.58 2.28 -2.52
N ALA A 69 -10.69 2.25 -1.78
CA ALA A 69 -11.30 1.03 -1.26
C ALA A 69 -12.57 0.60 -2.03
N ARG A 70 -12.75 1.07 -3.27
CA ARG A 70 -14.00 0.88 -4.03
C ARG A 70 -14.04 -0.41 -4.84
N PHE A 71 -12.93 -1.14 -4.91
CA PHE A 71 -12.81 -2.22 -5.87
C PHE A 71 -13.07 -3.59 -5.24
N PRO A 72 -13.86 -4.44 -5.91
CA PRO A 72 -14.06 -5.82 -5.48
C PRO A 72 -12.74 -6.62 -5.47
N GLY A 73 -12.66 -7.62 -4.60
CA GLY A 73 -11.46 -8.46 -4.44
C GLY A 73 -11.04 -9.26 -5.67
N SER A 74 -11.88 -9.42 -6.69
CA SER A 74 -11.50 -10.04 -7.97
C SER A 74 -10.62 -9.14 -8.84
N ASN A 75 -10.61 -7.82 -8.61
CA ASN A 75 -9.92 -6.87 -9.47
C ASN A 75 -8.40 -6.89 -9.21
N HIS A 76 -7.63 -6.73 -10.28
CA HIS A 76 -6.18 -6.49 -10.20
C HIS A 76 -5.87 -5.04 -9.84
N ASP A 77 -4.79 -4.85 -9.08
CA ASP A 77 -4.28 -3.57 -8.59
C ASP A 77 -4.11 -2.55 -9.72
N ALA A 78 -3.67 -3.01 -10.90
CA ALA A 78 -3.56 -2.22 -12.13
C ALA A 78 -4.84 -1.49 -12.54
N HIS A 79 -6.01 -2.11 -12.32
CA HIS A 79 -7.31 -1.61 -12.76
C HIS A 79 -7.91 -0.59 -11.78
N VAL A 80 -7.37 -0.52 -10.56
CA VAL A 80 -7.85 0.39 -9.51
C VAL A 80 -7.24 1.80 -9.65
N TRP A 81 -6.24 1.95 -10.51
CA TRP A 81 -5.39 3.13 -10.64
C TRP A 81 -5.98 4.24 -11.55
N LYS A 82 -6.15 5.45 -11.00
CA LYS A 82 -6.41 6.70 -11.75
C LYS A 82 -5.79 7.94 -11.06
N VAL A 83 -4.58 7.83 -10.53
CA VAL A 83 -3.90 8.95 -9.87
C VAL A 83 -2.68 9.36 -10.70
N LYS A 84 -2.54 10.65 -11.02
CA LYS A 84 -1.41 11.22 -11.77
C LYS A 84 -0.38 11.82 -10.81
N LEU A 85 0.33 10.98 -10.08
CA LEU A 85 1.42 11.36 -9.16
C LEU A 85 2.65 10.52 -9.49
N PHE A 86 3.85 11.08 -9.42
CA PHE A 86 5.11 10.34 -9.59
C PHE A 86 5.31 9.36 -8.43
N VAL A 87 5.02 8.08 -8.69
CA VAL A 87 5.02 7.01 -7.69
C VAL A 87 5.80 5.79 -8.19
N THR A 88 6.26 4.95 -7.27
CA THR A 88 6.68 3.57 -7.58
C THR A 88 5.58 2.58 -7.24
N GLY A 89 5.40 1.55 -8.08
CA GLY A 89 4.41 0.49 -7.89
C GLY A 89 4.89 -0.88 -8.40
N ASP A 90 4.01 -1.88 -8.28
CA ASP A 90 4.36 -3.27 -8.60
C ASP A 90 4.41 -3.60 -10.11
N ALA A 91 4.99 -4.74 -10.46
CA ALA A 91 4.94 -5.31 -11.81
C ALA A 91 3.50 -5.58 -12.30
N GLY A 92 2.52 -5.59 -11.39
CA GLY A 92 1.10 -5.69 -11.71
C GLY A 92 0.50 -4.44 -12.35
N TYR A 93 1.08 -3.25 -12.20
CA TYR A 93 0.48 -1.98 -12.64
C TYR A 93 0.68 -1.71 -14.14
N PRO A 94 -0.06 -0.80 -14.79
CA PRO A 94 0.26 -0.36 -16.17
C PRO A 94 1.60 0.40 -16.24
N SER A 95 2.17 0.55 -17.43
CA SER A 95 3.33 1.45 -17.63
C SER A 95 2.78 2.85 -17.91
N GLU A 96 3.15 3.83 -17.08
CA GLU A 96 2.72 5.22 -17.20
C GLU A 96 3.91 6.16 -16.95
N PRO A 97 3.97 7.36 -17.56
CA PRO A 97 5.10 8.30 -17.41
C PRO A 97 5.39 8.73 -15.96
N TRP A 98 4.41 8.60 -15.08
CA TRP A 98 4.49 8.97 -13.67
C TRP A 98 4.52 7.74 -12.73
N LEU A 99 4.70 6.52 -13.26
CA LEU A 99 4.74 5.29 -12.48
C LEU A 99 5.96 4.46 -12.83
N ILE A 100 6.90 4.38 -11.89
CA ILE A 100 8.07 3.51 -12.01
C ILE A 100 7.70 2.12 -11.48
N ARG A 101 8.10 1.08 -12.21
CA ARG A 101 7.75 -0.31 -11.93
C ARG A 101 8.94 -1.22 -12.23
N PRO A 102 9.05 -2.37 -11.56
CA PRO A 102 10.11 -3.31 -11.83
C PRO A 102 10.00 -3.93 -13.23
N HIS A 103 11.16 -4.26 -13.81
CA HIS A 103 11.26 -5.05 -15.04
C HIS A 103 10.72 -6.47 -14.80
N ARG A 104 10.00 -7.01 -15.78
CA ARG A 104 9.48 -8.38 -15.73
C ARG A 104 10.58 -9.36 -16.12
N ASN A 105 10.78 -10.40 -15.30
CA ASN A 105 11.74 -11.49 -15.54
C ASN A 105 13.18 -11.01 -15.84
N PRO A 106 13.81 -10.21 -14.95
CA PRO A 106 15.18 -9.78 -15.17
C PRO A 106 16.14 -10.99 -15.14
N GLY A 107 17.18 -10.96 -15.96
CA GLY A 107 18.25 -11.96 -15.92
C GLY A 107 18.98 -11.92 -14.57
N ARG A 108 19.43 -13.07 -14.07
CA ARG A 108 20.16 -13.10 -12.80
C ARG A 108 21.47 -12.31 -12.93
N GLY A 109 21.68 -11.33 -12.05
CA GLY A 109 22.86 -10.47 -12.06
C GLY A 109 22.83 -9.36 -13.12
N SER A 110 21.70 -9.15 -13.80
CA SER A 110 21.58 -8.07 -14.79
C SER A 110 21.39 -6.70 -14.14
N GLU A 111 21.57 -5.64 -14.93
CA GLU A 111 21.27 -4.27 -14.48
C GLU A 111 19.79 -4.13 -14.11
N GLU A 112 18.88 -4.81 -14.81
CA GLU A 112 17.45 -4.82 -14.48
C GLU A 112 17.16 -5.51 -13.14
N ALA A 113 17.91 -6.55 -12.78
CA ALA A 113 17.80 -7.18 -11.46
C ALA A 113 18.30 -6.25 -10.34
N SER A 114 19.38 -5.51 -10.60
CA SER A 114 19.92 -4.50 -9.70
C SER A 114 18.93 -3.34 -9.52
N PHE A 115 18.35 -2.86 -10.62
CA PHE A 115 17.29 -1.86 -10.61
C PHE A 115 16.06 -2.32 -9.82
N ASN A 116 15.58 -3.54 -10.04
CA ASN A 116 14.43 -4.09 -9.29
C ASN A 116 14.72 -4.20 -7.79
N THR A 117 15.97 -4.50 -7.41
CA THR A 117 16.41 -4.56 -6.01
C THR A 117 16.37 -3.17 -5.38
N LEU A 118 16.92 -2.16 -6.06
CA LEU A 118 16.87 -0.77 -5.61
C LEU A 118 15.43 -0.24 -5.53
N LEU A 119 14.59 -0.53 -6.52
CA LEU A 119 13.20 -0.10 -6.53
C LEU A 119 12.40 -0.76 -5.39
N SER A 120 12.65 -2.04 -5.13
CA SER A 120 12.05 -2.77 -4.00
C SER A 120 12.43 -2.14 -2.65
N SER A 121 13.67 -1.69 -2.48
CA SER A 121 14.12 -1.03 -1.24
C SER A 121 13.28 0.22 -0.91
N GLY A 122 12.90 0.99 -1.93
CA GLY A 122 12.01 2.15 -1.78
C GLY A 122 10.56 1.75 -1.50
N ARG A 123 10.10 0.60 -2.01
CA ARG A 123 8.73 0.10 -1.82
C ARG A 123 8.47 -0.48 -0.43
N ILE A 124 9.50 -0.86 0.32
CA ILE A 124 9.35 -1.33 1.72
C ILE A 124 8.47 -0.39 2.54
N ILE A 125 8.56 0.93 2.31
CA ILE A 125 7.78 1.90 3.09
C ILE A 125 6.26 1.77 2.92
N VAL A 126 5.76 1.41 1.73
CA VAL A 126 4.32 1.26 1.52
C VAL A 126 3.81 -0.06 2.08
N GLU A 127 4.61 -1.11 2.00
CA GLU A 127 4.34 -2.40 2.66
C GLU A 127 4.26 -2.22 4.18
N MET A 128 5.23 -1.49 4.76
CA MET A 128 5.23 -1.15 6.18
C MET A 128 4.04 -0.26 6.55
N THR A 129 3.71 0.75 5.74
CA THR A 129 2.53 1.61 5.96
C THR A 129 1.24 0.79 6.04
N ILE A 130 1.08 -0.19 5.15
CA ILE A 130 -0.06 -1.10 5.15
C ILE A 130 -0.08 -1.97 6.41
N ALA A 131 1.07 -2.50 6.83
CA ALA A 131 1.20 -3.32 8.02
C ALA A 131 0.82 -2.54 9.30
N ILE A 132 1.34 -1.31 9.43
CA ILE A 132 1.02 -0.40 10.54
C ILE A 132 -0.49 -0.09 10.56
N LEU A 133 -1.07 0.25 9.41
CA LEU A 133 -2.50 0.55 9.31
C LEU A 133 -3.36 -0.64 9.78
N LYS A 134 -3.03 -1.85 9.35
CA LYS A 134 -3.77 -3.07 9.72
C LYS A 134 -3.59 -3.47 11.18
N SER A 135 -2.42 -3.24 11.74
CA SER A 135 -2.19 -3.51 13.16
C SER A 135 -2.91 -2.49 14.05
N ARG A 136 -2.80 -1.20 13.71
CA ARG A 136 -3.50 -0.09 14.41
C ARG A 136 -5.02 -0.29 14.40
N PHE A 137 -5.57 -0.77 13.28
CA PHE A 137 -7.00 -1.05 13.15
C PHE A 137 -7.22 -2.53 12.86
N ARG A 138 -7.23 -3.37 13.90
CA ARG A 138 -7.38 -4.83 13.80
C ARG A 138 -8.61 -5.30 12.99
N CYS A 139 -9.65 -4.47 12.87
CA CYS A 139 -10.79 -4.74 11.99
C CYS A 139 -10.43 -4.84 10.50
N LEU A 140 -9.28 -4.30 10.09
CA LEU A 140 -8.69 -4.39 8.76
C LEU A 140 -7.71 -5.56 8.60
N ASN A 141 -7.24 -6.14 9.71
CA ASN A 141 -6.28 -7.25 9.68
C ASN A 141 -6.98 -8.54 9.22
N GLY A 142 -6.41 -9.23 8.23
CA GLY A 142 -7.00 -10.45 7.70
C GLY A 142 -6.92 -11.66 8.65
N GLY A 143 -6.06 -11.64 9.66
CA GLY A 143 -5.97 -12.72 10.66
C GLY A 143 -7.18 -12.73 11.59
N ASP A 144 -7.40 -11.62 12.28
CA ASP A 144 -8.42 -11.50 13.35
C ASP A 144 -9.65 -10.68 12.95
N GLY A 145 -9.58 -9.98 11.81
CA GLY A 145 -10.55 -8.97 11.39
C GLY A 145 -11.36 -9.38 10.17
N CYS A 146 -12.64 -9.01 10.20
CA CYS A 146 -13.54 -9.07 9.05
C CYS A 146 -14.58 -7.96 9.17
N LEU A 147 -14.72 -7.15 8.12
CA LEU A 147 -15.74 -6.10 8.11
C LEU A 147 -17.10 -6.71 7.78
N ASN A 148 -17.97 -6.79 8.79
CA ASN A 148 -19.31 -7.40 8.70
C ASN A 148 -20.39 -6.46 8.15
N TYR A 149 -20.03 -5.61 7.19
CA TYR A 149 -20.93 -4.61 6.61
C TYR A 149 -21.02 -4.74 5.10
N THR A 150 -21.89 -3.95 4.49
CA THR A 150 -21.95 -3.85 3.02
C THR A 150 -20.62 -3.32 2.48
N PRO A 151 -20.20 -3.70 1.26
CA PRO A 151 -18.96 -3.21 0.64
C PRO A 151 -18.81 -1.68 0.70
N LYS A 152 -19.90 -0.94 0.49
CA LYS A 152 -19.94 0.52 0.58
C LYS A 152 -19.61 1.03 1.98
N LYS A 153 -20.14 0.40 3.03
CA LYS A 153 -19.86 0.76 4.43
C LYS A 153 -18.44 0.34 4.83
N CYS A 154 -17.95 -0.81 4.34
CA CYS A 154 -16.56 -1.23 4.52
C CYS A 154 -15.58 -0.20 3.93
N ALA A 155 -15.83 0.29 2.72
CA ALA A 155 -15.02 1.35 2.10
C ALA A 155 -15.01 2.64 2.92
N ALA A 156 -16.15 3.03 3.50
CA ALA A 156 -16.22 4.19 4.40
C ALA A 156 -15.38 4.00 5.67
N ILE A 157 -15.46 2.82 6.30
CA ILE A 157 -14.63 2.47 7.48
C ILE A 157 -13.14 2.57 7.13
N ILE A 158 -12.72 2.03 5.99
CA ILE A 158 -11.33 2.08 5.53
C ILE A 158 -10.84 3.53 5.36
N ASN A 159 -11.68 4.42 4.80
CA ASN A 159 -11.35 5.84 4.68
C ASN A 159 -11.20 6.54 6.05
N VAL A 160 -12.03 6.17 7.02
CA VAL A 160 -11.92 6.68 8.40
C VAL A 160 -10.63 6.17 9.05
N CYS A 161 -10.31 4.89 8.95
CA CYS A 161 -9.04 4.32 9.45
C CYS A 161 -7.83 5.05 8.84
N ARG A 162 -7.89 5.37 7.54
CA ARG A 162 -6.86 6.17 6.86
C ARG A 162 -6.72 7.57 7.47
N ALA A 163 -7.83 8.25 7.75
CA ALA A 163 -7.79 9.58 8.35
C ALA A 163 -7.21 9.54 9.78
N LEU A 164 -7.68 8.60 10.60
CA LEU A 164 -7.20 8.40 11.97
C LEU A 164 -5.73 7.99 12.01
N HIS A 165 -5.27 7.14 11.08
CA HIS A 165 -3.85 6.80 10.95
C HIS A 165 -2.99 8.05 10.76
N ASN A 166 -3.39 8.94 9.85
CA ASN A 166 -2.64 10.17 9.59
C ASN A 166 -2.61 11.10 10.82
N VAL A 167 -3.73 11.23 11.55
CA VAL A 167 -3.77 11.97 12.83
C VAL A 167 -2.78 11.37 13.82
N CYS A 168 -2.72 10.04 13.93
CA CYS A 168 -1.74 9.41 14.81
C CYS A 168 -0.29 9.65 14.39
N ILE A 169 0.01 9.62 13.08
CA ILE A 169 1.36 9.95 12.57
C ILE A 169 1.71 11.40 12.88
N GLU A 170 0.77 12.33 12.72
CA GLU A 170 0.96 13.76 12.96
C GLU A 170 1.23 14.08 14.44
N HIS A 171 0.50 13.43 15.35
CA HIS A 171 0.65 13.62 16.79
C HIS A 171 1.67 12.68 17.44
N ASN A 172 2.45 11.94 16.64
CA ASN A 172 3.39 10.93 17.10
C ASN A 172 2.78 9.94 18.11
N ILE A 173 1.51 9.58 17.89
CA ILE A 173 0.78 8.62 18.73
C ILE A 173 1.26 7.23 18.31
N GLU A 174 2.25 6.77 19.07
CA GLU A 174 3.03 5.58 18.80
C GLU A 174 2.16 4.35 18.49
N GLY A 175 2.57 3.66 17.43
CA GLY A 175 2.45 2.22 17.29
C GLY A 175 3.84 1.57 17.40
N GLN A 176 4.78 2.13 18.17
CA GLN A 176 6.20 1.71 18.26
C GLN A 176 6.32 0.21 18.57
N GLN A 177 5.51 -0.29 19.48
CA GLN A 177 5.48 -1.72 19.84
C GLN A 177 5.17 -2.62 18.63
N VAL A 178 4.24 -2.18 17.78
CA VAL A 178 3.89 -2.89 16.54
C VAL A 178 5.00 -2.78 15.50
N PHE A 179 5.65 -1.62 15.41
CA PHE A 179 6.81 -1.41 14.53
C PHE A 179 7.96 -2.33 14.92
N ASP A 180 8.28 -2.43 16.21
CA ASP A 180 9.35 -3.27 16.74
C ASP A 180 9.04 -4.75 16.52
N ASP A 181 7.80 -5.18 16.78
CA ASP A 181 7.35 -6.57 16.55
C ASP A 181 7.40 -6.96 15.05
N ILE A 182 7.01 -6.05 14.15
CA ILE A 182 7.06 -6.28 12.70
C ILE A 182 8.52 -6.34 12.22
N MET A 183 9.38 -5.42 12.65
CA MET A 183 10.80 -5.40 12.27
C MET A 183 11.55 -6.63 12.78
N LEU A 184 11.26 -7.09 14.01
CA LEU A 184 11.78 -8.35 14.55
C LEU A 184 11.36 -9.56 13.70
N SER A 185 10.12 -9.58 13.20
CA SER A 185 9.63 -10.68 12.36
C SER A 185 10.22 -10.70 10.94
N ALA A 186 10.56 -9.53 10.39
CA ALA A 186 11.12 -9.40 9.04
C ALA A 186 12.63 -9.70 8.95
N GLN A 187 13.35 -9.66 10.08
CA GLN A 187 14.77 -10.06 10.17
C GLN A 187 14.99 -11.56 10.40
N ALA A 188 13.92 -12.32 10.66
CA ALA A 188 13.96 -13.76 10.94
C ALA A 188 13.69 -14.65 9.70
N THR A 189 13.60 -14.07 8.50
CA THR A 189 13.36 -14.73 7.21
C THR A 189 14.32 -14.25 6.15
#